data_AF-A0A947YP41-F1
#
_entry.id   AF-A0A947YP41-F1
#
_cell.length_a   1.000
_cell.length_b   1.000
_cell.length_c   1.000
_cell.angle_alpha   90.00
_cell.angle_beta   90.00
_cell.angle_gamma   90.00
#
_symmetry.space_group_name_H-M   'P 1'
#
loop_
_entity.id
_entity.type
_entity.pdbx_description
1 polymer ?
#
loop_
_entity_poly.entity_id
_entity_poly.type
_entity_poly.pdbx_seq_one_letter_code
_entity_poly.pdbx_strand_id
1 'polypeptide(L)'
;MPNRGQFIHLAFLFMAYRCELCDKKTRSGRQHTHHSGVAGGQWKRRAPVTLRTFKPNLHAVTISAEGVLRRVRACTKCIKRAKFDLRKKVVVAPS
;
A
#
# COMPACT_ATOMS: atom_id res chain seq x y z
N MET A 1 4.55 38.31 22.80
CA MET A 1 3.72 37.10 22.67
C MET A 1 3.25 36.95 21.23
N PRO A 2 3.96 36.18 20.37
CA PRO A 2 3.46 35.79 19.07
C PRO A 2 2.58 34.54 19.17
N ASN A 3 1.46 34.58 18.46
CA ASN A 3 0.35 33.65 18.51
C ASN A 3 0.68 32.23 18.05
N ARG A 4 -0.05 31.27 18.65
CA ARG A 4 -0.30 29.90 18.19
C ARG A 4 -0.32 29.80 16.66
N GLY A 5 0.56 29.00 16.07
CA GLY A 5 0.42 28.66 14.65
C GLY A 5 1.65 28.11 13.93
N GLN A 6 2.83 28.10 14.57
CA GLN A 6 4.04 27.49 13.99
C GLN A 6 4.07 25.96 14.23
N PHE A 7 3.10 25.24 13.68
CA PHE A 7 3.13 23.77 13.56
C PHE A 7 2.96 23.36 12.09
N ILE A 8 3.64 24.05 11.18
CA ILE A 8 3.67 23.72 9.74
C ILE A 8 5.09 23.35 9.28
N HIS A 9 5.95 22.91 10.20
CA HIS A 9 7.25 22.31 9.88
C HIS A 9 7.18 20.79 10.03
N LEU A 10 6.64 20.11 9.01
CA LEU A 10 7.33 18.99 8.35
C LEU A 10 6.47 18.48 7.19
N ALA A 11 6.81 18.92 5.99
CA ALA A 11 6.87 18.09 4.78
C ALA A 11 5.73 17.07 4.58
N PHE A 12 4.52 17.55 4.30
CA PHE A 12 3.49 16.79 3.62
C PHE A 12 3.80 16.63 2.11
N LEU A 13 5.06 16.37 1.75
CA LEU A 13 5.54 16.28 0.36
C LEU A 13 5.66 14.83 -0.11
N PHE A 14 4.60 14.04 0.03
CA PHE A 14 4.56 12.74 -0.64
C PHE A 14 3.23 12.52 -1.34
N MET A 15 3.07 13.25 -2.45
CA MET A 15 2.07 12.96 -3.49
C MET A 15 2.40 11.70 -4.30
N ALA A 16 3.53 11.04 -4.04
CA ALA A 16 3.91 9.80 -4.70
C ALA A 16 2.86 8.70 -4.44
N TYR A 17 2.58 7.86 -5.45
CA TYR A 17 1.69 6.70 -5.33
C TYR A 17 2.36 5.61 -4.47
N ARG A 18 2.44 5.87 -3.16
CA ARG A 18 3.07 5.04 -2.14
C ARG A 18 2.14 4.81 -0.96
N CYS A 19 2.32 3.69 -0.28
CA CYS A 19 1.65 3.44 0.99
C CYS A 19 2.29 4.28 2.10
N GLU A 20 1.49 5.07 2.82
CA GLU A 20 1.98 5.91 3.92
C GLU A 20 2.46 5.11 5.15
N LEU A 21 2.05 3.84 5.28
CA LEU A 21 2.37 2.98 6.44
C LEU A 21 3.57 2.04 6.22
N CYS A 22 3.96 1.76 4.97
CA CYS A 22 5.00 0.77 4.68
C CYS A 22 5.81 1.08 3.41
N ASP A 23 5.64 2.27 2.84
CA ASP A 23 6.36 2.77 1.67
C ASP A 23 6.32 1.88 0.42
N LYS A 24 5.33 1.00 0.31
CA LYS A 24 5.11 0.22 -0.91
C LYS A 24 4.88 1.16 -2.08
N LYS A 25 5.79 1.09 -3.05
CA LYS A 25 5.80 1.86 -4.28
C LYS A 25 5.56 0.96 -5.49
N THR A 26 5.21 1.59 -6.60
CA THR A 26 5.13 0.95 -7.90
C THR A 26 6.45 0.26 -8.26
N ARG A 27 6.37 -0.98 -8.74
CA ARG A 27 7.52 -1.78 -9.17
C ARG A 27 7.37 -2.13 -10.64
N SER A 28 8.44 -2.03 -11.42
CA SER A 28 8.48 -2.57 -12.78
C SER A 28 8.83 -4.06 -12.74
N GLY A 29 8.23 -4.85 -13.61
CA GLY A 29 8.58 -6.25 -13.79
C GLY A 29 8.17 -6.76 -15.17
N ARG A 30 8.23 -8.07 -15.35
CA ARG A 30 7.94 -8.73 -16.62
C ARG A 30 6.63 -9.50 -16.52
N GLN A 31 5.88 -9.55 -17.62
CA GLN A 31 4.72 -10.39 -17.79
C GLN A 31 5.05 -11.46 -18.83
N HIS A 32 4.80 -12.70 -18.44
CA HIS A 32 4.94 -13.89 -19.26
C HIS A 32 3.61 -14.62 -19.19
N THR A 33 2.92 -14.76 -20.32
CA THR A 33 1.62 -15.45 -20.38
C THR A 33 1.74 -16.59 -21.38
N HIS A 34 1.65 -17.82 -20.89
CA HIS A 34 1.67 -19.03 -21.69
C HIS A 34 0.23 -19.42 -22.03
N HIS A 35 -0.04 -19.78 -23.28
CA HIS A 35 -1.31 -20.37 -23.70
C HIS A 35 -1.32 -21.88 -23.44
N SER A 36 -2.49 -22.48 -23.28
CA SER A 36 -2.64 -23.93 -23.13
C SER A 36 -1.96 -24.68 -24.28
N GLY A 37 -1.26 -25.78 -23.98
CA GLY A 37 -0.58 -26.60 -24.99
C GLY A 37 0.87 -26.22 -25.32
N VAL A 38 1.45 -25.18 -24.69
CA VAL A 38 2.86 -24.78 -24.90
C VAL A 38 3.85 -25.43 -23.91
N ALA A 39 3.37 -26.17 -22.92
CA ALA A 39 4.20 -26.86 -21.92
C ALA A 39 4.88 -28.14 -22.47
N GLY A 40 4.40 -28.67 -23.61
CA GLY A 40 4.85 -29.93 -24.20
C GLY A 40 6.15 -29.89 -25.02
N GLY A 41 7.08 -28.96 -24.74
CA GLY A 41 8.44 -29.00 -25.30
C GLY A 41 8.66 -28.29 -26.65
N GLN A 42 7.66 -27.65 -27.25
CA GLN A 42 7.86 -26.83 -28.45
C GLN A 42 8.37 -25.42 -28.10
N TRP A 43 9.69 -25.25 -28.01
CA TRP A 43 10.35 -23.95 -27.79
C TRP A 43 9.97 -22.87 -28.81
N LYS A 44 9.47 -23.26 -29.99
CA LYS A 44 9.01 -22.37 -31.07
C LYS A 44 7.81 -21.49 -30.66
N ARG A 45 7.05 -21.86 -29.63
CA ARG A 45 5.89 -21.11 -29.10
C ARG A 45 6.13 -20.54 -27.69
N ARG A 46 7.37 -20.17 -27.36
CA ARG A 46 7.69 -19.53 -26.08
C ARG A 46 6.91 -18.21 -25.93
N ALA A 47 6.37 -17.98 -24.73
CA ALA A 47 5.61 -16.78 -24.43
C ALA A 47 6.47 -15.51 -24.60
N PRO A 48 5.94 -14.45 -25.25
CA PRO A 48 6.63 -13.18 -25.36
C PRO A 48 6.80 -12.54 -23.98
N VAL A 49 7.99 -11.97 -23.75
CA VAL A 49 8.31 -11.23 -22.53
C VAL A 49 7.89 -9.78 -22.74
N THR A 50 6.89 -9.33 -21.98
CA THR A 50 6.45 -7.92 -22.02
C THR A 50 6.78 -7.23 -20.71
N LEU A 51 7.09 -5.93 -20.76
CA LEU A 51 7.31 -5.13 -19.56
C LEU A 51 5.98 -4.66 -19.00
N ARG A 52 5.80 -4.77 -17.68
CA ARG A 52 4.61 -4.30 -16.97
C ARG A 52 4.97 -3.59 -15.69
N THR A 53 4.17 -2.59 -15.37
CA THR A 53 4.25 -1.84 -14.12
C THR A 53 3.24 -2.39 -13.11
N PHE A 54 3.71 -2.82 -11.95
CA PHE A 54 2.91 -3.32 -10.82
C PHE A 54 2.66 -2.21 -9.82
N LYS A 55 1.43 -1.68 -9.82
CA LYS A 55 0.99 -0.66 -8.87
C LYS A 55 0.60 -1.30 -7.54
N PRO A 56 0.96 -0.72 -6.38
CA PRO A 56 0.47 -1.18 -5.10
C PRO A 56 -1.05 -0.99 -5.01
N ASN A 57 -1.75 -1.91 -4.36
CA ASN A 57 -3.19 -1.78 -4.12
C ASN A 57 -3.46 -0.80 -2.96
N LEU A 58 -3.48 0.50 -3.27
CA LEU A 58 -3.67 1.60 -2.31
C LEU A 58 -5.14 2.02 -2.26
N HIS A 59 -5.66 2.20 -1.05
CA HIS A 59 -6.99 2.75 -0.79
C HIS A 59 -6.91 3.88 0.23
N ALA A 60 -7.81 4.85 0.11
CA ALA A 60 -7.98 5.89 1.10
C ALA A 60 -8.78 5.35 2.29
N VAL A 61 -8.21 5.42 3.48
CA VAL A 61 -8.86 4.98 4.72
C VAL A 61 -8.69 6.04 5.81
N THR A 62 -9.67 6.12 6.69
CA THR A 62 -9.59 6.97 7.89
C THR A 62 -9.06 6.11 9.04
N ILE A 63 -7.96 6.52 9.65
CA ILE A 63 -7.35 5.84 10.80
C ILE A 63 -7.21 6.86 11.93
N SER A 64 -7.50 6.44 13.17
CA SER A 64 -7.18 7.21 14.36
C SER A 64 -5.68 7.09 14.65
N ALA A 65 -4.93 8.15 14.35
CA ALA A 65 -3.56 8.31 14.80
C ALA A 65 -3.58 9.30 15.96
N GLU A 66 -3.16 8.85 17.15
CA GLU A 66 -2.95 9.75 18.31
C GLU A 66 -4.20 10.58 18.69
N GLY A 67 -5.39 9.97 18.64
CA GLY A 67 -6.65 10.64 18.98
C GLY A 67 -7.24 11.52 17.87
N VAL A 68 -6.54 11.70 16.75
CA VAL A 68 -7.03 12.45 15.59
C VAL A 68 -7.36 11.50 14.44
N LEU A 69 -8.57 11.61 13.90
CA LEU A 69 -8.96 10.90 12.68
C LEU A 69 -8.26 11.54 11.48
N ARG A 70 -7.34 10.81 10.85
CA ARG A 70 -6.68 11.25 9.61
C ARG A 70 -6.99 10.32 8.46
N ARG A 71 -7.17 10.91 7.28
CA ARG A 71 -7.35 10.18 6.02
C ARG A 71 -5.98 9.91 5.40
N VAL A 72 -5.64 8.64 5.23
CA VAL A 72 -4.35 8.17 4.73
C VAL A 72 -4.53 7.23 3.54
N ARG A 73 -3.60 7.24 2.59
CA ARG A 73 -3.53 6.24 1.51
C ARG A 73 -2.68 5.05 1.95
N ALA A 74 -3.36 3.94 2.26
CA ALA A 74 -2.74 2.72 2.76
C ALA A 74 -2.98 1.52 1.84
N CYS A 75 -2.04 0.57 1.82
CA CYS A 75 -2.24 -0.67 1.10
C CYS A 75 -3.16 -1.65 1.87
N THR A 76 -3.83 -2.54 1.16
CA THR A 76 -4.75 -3.54 1.76
C THR A 76 -4.12 -4.37 2.88
N LYS A 77 -2.83 -4.73 2.77
CA LYS A 77 -2.09 -5.44 3.84
C LYS A 77 -2.00 -4.62 5.13
N CYS A 78 -1.74 -3.32 5.03
CA CYS A 78 -1.63 -2.44 6.18
C CYS A 78 -3.01 -2.13 6.77
N ILE A 79 -4.04 -1.95 5.94
CA ILE A 79 -5.42 -1.79 6.40
C ILE A 79 -5.87 -3.01 7.21
N LYS A 80 -5.57 -4.23 6.72
CA LYS A 80 -5.88 -5.47 7.43
C LYS A 80 -5.18 -5.53 8.79
N ARG A 81 -3.88 -5.17 8.86
CA ARG A 81 -3.12 -5.13 10.11
C ARG A 81 -3.65 -4.10 11.08
N ALA A 82 -3.87 -2.86 10.63
CA ALA A 82 -4.43 -1.80 11.46
C ALA A 82 -5.78 -2.22 12.08
N LYS A 83 -6.67 -2.83 11.29
CA LYS A 83 -7.94 -3.38 11.80
C LYS A 83 -7.73 -4.49 12.84
N PHE A 84 -6.76 -5.37 12.64
CA PHE A 84 -6.43 -6.42 13.60
C PHE A 84 -5.91 -5.84 14.92
N ASP A 85 -4.98 -4.89 14.85
CA ASP A 85 -4.39 -4.24 16.03
C ASP A 85 -5.44 -3.46 16.83
N LEU A 86 -6.35 -2.76 16.14
CA LEU A 86 -7.49 -2.08 16.78
C LEU A 86 -8.42 -3.06 17.50
N ARG A 87 -8.76 -4.19 16.87
CA ARG A 87 -9.59 -5.23 17.51
C ARG A 87 -8.91 -5.82 18.74
N LYS A 88 -7.59 -6.06 18.67
CA LYS A 88 -6.81 -6.58 19.80
C LYS A 88 -6.82 -5.61 20.99
N LYS A 89 -6.69 -4.29 20.74
CA LYS A 89 -6.72 -3.28 21.80
C LYS A 89 -8.05 -3.25 22.56
N VAL A 90 -9.19 -3.43 21.87
CA VAL A 90 -10.51 -3.46 22.51
C VAL A 90 -10.65 -4.64 23.48
N VAL A 91 -10.13 -5.81 23.13
CA VAL A 91 -10.23 -7.02 23.97
C VAL A 91 -9.37 -6.93 25.23
N VAL A 92 -8.28 -6.16 25.20
CA VAL A 92 -7.27 -6.11 26.27
C VAL A 92 -7.49 -4.93 27.22
N ALA A 93 -8.35 -3.97 26.89
CA ALA A 93 -8.67 -2.88 27.81
C ALA A 93 -9.43 -3.44 29.02
N PRO A 94 -8.95 -3.25 30.26
CA PRO A 94 -9.68 -3.69 31.45
C PRO A 94 -11.00 -2.92 31.53
N SER A 95 -12.09 -3.68 31.64
CA SER A 95 -13.43 -3.21 31.99
C SER A 95 -13.44 -2.53 33.35
#